data_AF-A0A1G7I2K4-F1
#
_entry.id   AF-A0A1G7I2K4-F1
#
_cell.length_a   1.000
_cell.length_b   1.000
_cell.length_c   1.000
_cell.angle_alpha   90.00
_cell.angle_beta   90.00
_cell.angle_gamma   90.00
#
_symmetry.space_group_name_H-M   'P 1'
#
loop_
_entity.id
_entity.type
_entity.pdbx_description
1 polymer ?
#
loop_
_entity_poly.entity_id
_entity_poly.type
_entity_poly.pdbx_seq_one_letter_code
_entity_poly.pdbx_strand_id
1 'polypeptide(L)'
;MALIACPNCSSEDITGTKQADSQLLIHCADCGHEWLRGEARRDPGRPAVQTIDSLHAAFPTAAAVRPDVRERVELLKADFQLDRPEPDPEVAGFRERYQQLFTRDGLADATPEQLLHFATSDTLASAGNMSGVNRAWKTQGADVAAQKVRETIEFLLHGPATLRLEDRLTQLVDGKKIGLASFNKEPLLTKVLCVVEPDRFLPVLRYTAPTDGKKEIAKLVFDLDLPAAEKVAWTIGRLAVWSNDLLRSLVGNDIPDLHQAAKFLAWAKTRPALARS
;
A
#
# COMPACT_ATOMS: atom_id res chain seq x y z
N MET A 1 -11.22 14.49 -55.14
CA MET A 1 -11.06 13.27 -54.33
C MET A 1 -9.63 12.79 -54.54
N ALA A 2 -8.86 12.54 -53.48
CA ALA A 2 -7.49 12.04 -53.64
C ALA A 2 -7.56 10.58 -54.13
N LEU A 3 -7.11 10.35 -55.37
CA LEU A 3 -6.97 9.01 -55.95
C LEU A 3 -5.95 8.24 -55.12
N ILE A 4 -6.34 7.07 -54.62
CA ILE A 4 -5.46 6.20 -53.85
C ILE A 4 -4.95 5.16 -54.84
N ALA A 5 -3.65 5.15 -55.09
CA ALA A 5 -3.00 4.15 -55.91
C ALA A 5 -2.16 3.21 -55.05
N CYS A 6 -2.02 1.95 -55.47
CA CYS A 6 -1.15 1.00 -54.83
C CYS A 6 0.31 1.50 -54.86
N PRO A 7 1.02 1.55 -53.73
CA PRO A 7 2.41 2.01 -53.71
C PRO A 7 3.37 1.07 -54.43
N ASN A 8 2.96 -0.18 -54.69
CA ASN A 8 3.80 -1.20 -55.30
C ASN A 8 3.62 -1.30 -56.83
N CYS A 9 2.38 -1.26 -57.33
CA CYS A 9 2.09 -1.43 -58.76
C CYS A 9 1.37 -0.24 -59.41
N SER A 10 1.10 0.83 -58.65
CA SER A 10 0.37 2.02 -59.09
C SER A 10 -1.05 1.77 -59.61
N SER A 11 -1.62 0.58 -59.38
CA SER A 11 -3.01 0.27 -59.69
C SER A 11 -3.97 1.04 -58.79
N GLU A 12 -5.11 1.43 -59.36
CA GLU A 12 -6.24 2.05 -58.66
C GLU A 12 -7.30 1.01 -58.24
N ASP A 13 -7.11 -0.28 -58.60
CA ASP A 13 -8.00 -1.36 -58.18
C ASP A 13 -7.65 -1.84 -56.77
N ILE A 14 -8.24 -1.15 -55.80
CA ILE A 14 -7.99 -1.34 -54.37
C ILE A 14 -9.31 -1.53 -53.61
N THR A 15 -9.27 -2.37 -52.57
CA THR A 15 -10.37 -2.57 -51.63
C THR A 15 -9.93 -2.21 -50.22
N GLY A 16 -10.83 -1.67 -49.41
CA GLY A 16 -10.51 -1.20 -48.06
C GLY A 16 -11.43 -1.80 -47.01
N THR A 17 -10.84 -2.42 -45.97
CA THR A 17 -11.56 -2.99 -44.83
C THR A 17 -11.24 -2.21 -43.56
N LYS A 18 -12.27 -1.71 -42.86
CA LYS A 18 -12.10 -0.94 -41.63
C LYS A 18 -11.61 -1.84 -40.50
N GLN A 19 -10.57 -1.38 -39.80
CA GLN A 19 -10.02 -2.04 -38.62
C GLN A 19 -10.64 -1.45 -37.33
N ALA A 20 -10.49 -2.19 -36.23
CA ALA A 20 -11.06 -1.84 -34.93
C ALA A 20 -10.48 -0.53 -34.33
N ASP A 21 -9.29 -0.12 -34.75
CA ASP A 21 -8.57 1.09 -34.31
C ASP A 21 -8.80 2.29 -35.26
N SER A 22 -9.85 2.23 -36.07
CA SER A 22 -10.21 3.22 -37.10
C SER A 22 -9.21 3.35 -38.26
N GLN A 23 -8.20 2.48 -38.35
CA GLN A 23 -7.36 2.40 -39.54
C GLN A 23 -8.09 1.65 -40.67
N LEU A 24 -7.66 1.88 -41.91
CA LEU A 24 -8.19 1.20 -43.09
C LEU A 24 -7.09 0.28 -43.62
N LEU A 25 -7.32 -1.03 -43.57
CA LEU A 25 -6.45 -1.99 -44.26
C LEU A 25 -6.84 -1.99 -45.73
N ILE A 26 -5.93 -1.53 -46.58
CA ILE A 26 -6.10 -1.49 -48.03
C ILE A 26 -5.43 -2.72 -48.62
N HIS A 27 -6.13 -3.39 -49.51
CA HIS A 27 -5.65 -4.51 -50.31
C HIS A 27 -5.72 -4.14 -51.79
N CYS A 28 -4.62 -4.31 -52.53
CA CYS A 28 -4.61 -4.14 -53.98
C CYS A 28 -4.98 -5.44 -54.68
N ALA A 29 -6.02 -5.43 -55.50
CA ALA A 29 -6.51 -6.62 -56.20
C ALA A 29 -5.51 -7.13 -57.26
N ASP A 30 -4.72 -6.22 -57.86
CA ASP A 30 -3.80 -6.57 -58.95
C ASP A 30 -2.51 -7.25 -58.50
N CYS A 31 -1.93 -6.81 -57.38
CA CYS A 31 -0.65 -7.34 -56.90
C CYS A 31 -0.71 -8.01 -55.52
N GLY A 32 -1.88 -7.98 -54.87
CA GLY A 32 -2.10 -8.56 -53.55
C GLY A 32 -1.42 -7.80 -52.41
N HIS A 33 -0.83 -6.62 -52.67
CA HIS A 33 -0.14 -5.85 -51.64
C HIS A 33 -1.12 -5.22 -50.64
N GLU A 34 -0.82 -5.36 -49.35
CA GLU A 34 -1.63 -4.83 -48.26
C GLU A 34 -0.88 -3.77 -47.46
N TRP A 35 -1.57 -2.68 -47.12
CA TRP A 35 -1.02 -1.64 -46.25
C TRP A 35 -2.11 -0.93 -45.44
N LEU A 36 -1.71 -0.36 -44.30
CA LEU A 36 -2.60 0.38 -43.40
C LEU A 36 -2.60 1.88 -43.74
N ARG A 37 -3.79 2.49 -43.77
CA ARG A 37 -3.98 3.92 -43.99
C ARG A 37 -4.74 4.57 -42.83
N GLY A 38 -4.21 5.70 -42.36
CA GLY A 38 -4.77 6.48 -41.24
C GLY A 38 -3.93 6.35 -39.97
N GLU A 39 -4.01 7.35 -39.10
CA GLU A 39 -3.41 7.28 -37.76
C GLU A 39 -4.29 6.42 -36.86
N ALA A 40 -3.67 5.53 -36.08
CA ALA A 40 -4.39 4.75 -35.07
C ALA A 40 -5.00 5.70 -34.05
N ARG A 41 -6.32 5.88 -34.09
CA ARG A 41 -7.02 6.69 -33.09
C ARG A 41 -7.29 5.81 -31.89
N ARG A 42 -6.67 6.18 -30.76
CA ARG A 42 -6.97 5.57 -29.47
C ARG A 42 -8.46 5.77 -29.19
N ASP A 43 -9.18 4.66 -29.00
CA ASP A 43 -10.61 4.66 -28.72
C ASP A 43 -10.89 5.51 -27.45
N PRO A 44 -11.63 6.64 -27.56
CA PRO A 44 -11.94 7.51 -26.43
C PRO A 44 -12.74 6.80 -25.33
N GLY A 45 -13.43 5.71 -25.66
CA GLY A 45 -14.21 4.90 -24.73
C GLY A 45 -13.40 3.87 -23.94
N ARG A 46 -12.13 3.63 -24.31
CA ARG A 46 -11.27 2.70 -23.59
C ARG A 46 -10.60 3.44 -22.44
N PRO A 47 -10.90 3.11 -21.16
CA PRO A 47 -10.25 3.74 -20.04
C PRO A 47 -8.74 3.61 -20.20
N ALA A 48 -8.00 4.70 -20.00
CA ALA A 48 -6.56 4.62 -19.93
C ALA A 48 -6.19 3.54 -18.91
N VAL A 49 -5.27 2.64 -19.28
CA VAL A 49 -4.74 1.65 -18.35
C VAL A 49 -4.22 2.41 -17.13
N GLN A 50 -4.90 2.27 -15.99
CA GLN A 50 -4.50 2.92 -14.75
C GLN A 50 -3.18 2.31 -14.31
N THR A 51 -2.09 3.04 -14.52
CA THR A 51 -0.78 2.66 -13.99
C THR A 51 -0.77 2.95 -12.50
N ILE A 52 0.09 2.25 -11.76
CA ILE A 52 0.28 2.51 -10.33
C ILE A 52 0.64 3.98 -10.06
N ASP A 53 1.45 4.60 -10.92
CA ASP A 53 1.84 6.01 -10.76
C ASP A 53 0.66 6.96 -11.00
N SER A 54 -0.24 6.64 -11.94
CA SER A 54 -1.47 7.41 -12.13
C SER A 54 -2.44 7.28 -10.95
N LEU A 55 -2.51 6.10 -10.33
CA LEU A 55 -3.31 5.85 -9.13
C LEU A 55 -2.72 6.58 -7.91
N HIS A 56 -1.41 6.54 -7.75
CA HIS A 56 -0.72 7.26 -6.68
C HIS A 56 -0.91 8.78 -6.83
N ALA A 57 -0.82 9.32 -8.05
CA ALA A 57 -1.08 10.73 -8.31
C ALA A 57 -2.54 11.16 -8.01
N ALA A 58 -3.50 10.23 -8.13
CA ALA A 58 -4.90 10.46 -7.79
C ALA A 58 -5.20 10.22 -6.30
N PHE A 59 -4.26 9.68 -5.52
CA PHE A 59 -4.46 9.44 -4.09
C PHE A 59 -4.49 10.77 -3.31
N PRO A 60 -5.33 10.90 -2.26
CA PRO A 60 -5.39 12.12 -1.46
C PRO A 60 -4.02 12.51 -0.91
N THR A 61 -3.75 13.82 -0.88
CA THR A 61 -2.52 14.40 -0.35
C THR A 61 -2.82 15.35 0.81
N ALA A 62 -1.79 15.79 1.54
CA ALA A 62 -1.95 16.79 2.59
C ALA A 62 -2.58 18.10 2.08
N ALA A 63 -2.44 18.42 0.78
CA ALA A 63 -3.07 19.60 0.18
C ALA A 63 -4.62 19.51 0.17
N ALA A 64 -5.20 18.31 0.21
CA ALA A 64 -6.65 18.10 0.21
C ALA A 64 -7.34 18.44 1.55
N VAL A 65 -6.58 18.64 2.64
CA VAL A 65 -7.14 18.99 3.96
C VAL A 65 -7.63 20.44 3.96
N ARG A 66 -8.83 20.70 4.48
CA ARG A 66 -9.35 22.08 4.58
C ARG A 66 -8.50 22.93 5.55
N PRO A 67 -8.31 24.25 5.30
CA PRO A 67 -7.46 25.09 6.15
C PRO A 67 -7.85 25.10 7.64
N ASP A 68 -9.15 25.15 7.95
CA ASP A 68 -9.67 25.10 9.32
C ASP A 68 -9.39 23.77 10.02
N VAL A 69 -9.42 22.66 9.27
CA VAL A 69 -9.05 21.34 9.80
C VAL A 69 -7.56 21.29 10.11
N ARG A 70 -6.70 21.88 9.25
CA ARG A 70 -5.26 21.98 9.55
C ARG A 70 -5.01 22.79 10.81
N GLU A 71 -5.64 23.95 10.94
CA GLU A 71 -5.52 24.78 12.14
C GLU A 71 -5.94 24.03 13.41
N ARG A 72 -7.07 23.31 13.37
CA ARG A 72 -7.47 22.44 14.48
C ARG A 72 -6.42 21.38 14.79
N VAL A 73 -5.86 20.73 13.78
CA VAL A 73 -4.83 19.71 14.00
C VAL A 73 -3.59 20.30 14.66
N GLU A 74 -3.16 21.50 14.27
CA GLU A 74 -2.04 22.18 14.93
C GLU A 74 -2.34 22.50 16.40
N LEU A 75 -3.55 22.96 16.72
CA LEU A 75 -3.98 23.14 18.10
C LEU A 75 -3.97 21.81 18.89
N LEU A 76 -4.48 20.75 18.28
CA LEU A 76 -4.48 19.40 18.87
C LEU A 76 -3.05 18.89 19.13
N LYS A 77 -2.10 19.15 18.24
CA LYS A 77 -0.70 18.79 18.45
C LYS A 77 -0.11 19.54 19.65
N ALA A 78 -0.36 20.86 19.73
CA ALA A 78 0.09 21.67 20.84
C ALA A 78 -0.47 21.14 22.18
N ASP A 79 -1.76 20.85 22.23
CA ASP A 79 -2.42 20.27 23.40
C ASP A 79 -1.82 18.91 23.79
N PHE A 80 -1.61 18.02 22.81
CA PHE A 80 -1.01 16.71 23.06
C PHE A 80 0.43 16.80 23.62
N GLN A 81 1.20 17.80 23.19
CA GLN A 81 2.55 18.03 23.68
C GLN A 81 2.58 18.63 25.10
N LEU A 82 1.56 19.40 25.48
CA LEU A 82 1.42 19.93 26.85
C LEU A 82 1.25 18.80 27.88
N ASP A 83 0.53 17.73 27.50
CA ASP A 83 0.31 16.55 28.35
C ASP A 83 1.59 15.69 28.54
N ARG A 84 2.69 16.00 27.81
CA ARG A 84 4.00 15.31 27.85
C ARG A 84 3.91 13.78 27.98
N PRO A 85 3.26 13.09 27.02
CA PRO A 85 3.12 11.64 27.08
C PRO A 85 4.50 10.95 27.04
N GLU A 86 4.81 10.21 28.10
CA GLU A 86 6.10 9.52 28.19
C GLU A 86 6.24 8.47 27.06
N PRO A 87 7.42 8.37 26.43
CA PRO A 87 7.76 7.24 25.58
C PRO A 87 7.65 5.94 26.35
N ASP A 88 7.13 4.91 25.70
CA ASP A 88 7.15 3.57 26.27
C ASP A 88 8.61 3.08 26.28
N PRO A 89 9.20 2.80 27.46
CA PRO A 89 10.61 2.44 27.57
C PRO A 89 10.95 1.11 26.87
N GLU A 90 9.97 0.22 26.66
CA GLU A 90 10.20 -1.07 26.00
C GLU A 90 10.30 -0.95 24.48
N VAL A 91 9.71 0.09 23.88
CA VAL A 91 9.58 0.20 22.42
C VAL A 91 10.93 0.37 21.73
N ALA A 92 11.85 1.14 22.32
CA ALA A 92 13.18 1.34 21.75
C ALA A 92 13.97 0.01 21.68
N GLY A 93 14.03 -0.72 22.79
CA GLY A 93 14.74 -2.00 22.85
C GLY A 93 14.06 -3.10 22.03
N PHE A 94 12.72 -3.11 21.98
CA PHE A 94 11.98 -4.02 21.11
C PHE A 94 12.30 -3.75 19.63
N ARG A 95 12.29 -2.47 19.22
CA ARG A 95 12.58 -2.07 17.85
C ARG A 95 14.01 -2.46 17.45
N GLU A 96 15.00 -2.10 18.26
CA GLU A 96 16.41 -2.43 17.98
C GLU A 96 16.62 -3.93 17.80
N ARG A 97 16.08 -4.74 18.73
CA ARG A 97 16.16 -6.20 18.67
C ARG A 97 15.59 -6.77 17.37
N TYR A 98 14.40 -6.34 16.98
CA TYR A 98 13.73 -6.88 15.80
C TYR A 98 14.23 -6.28 14.49
N GLN A 99 14.80 -5.07 14.51
CA GLN A 99 15.54 -4.53 13.36
C GLN A 99 16.76 -5.39 13.04
N GLN A 100 17.55 -5.74 14.06
CA GLN A 100 18.69 -6.64 13.89
C GLN A 100 18.23 -8.03 13.41
N LEU A 101 17.16 -8.55 14.01
CA LEU A 101 16.59 -9.85 13.64
C LEU A 101 16.04 -9.89 12.21
N PHE A 102 15.51 -8.79 11.67
CA PHE A 102 14.91 -8.74 10.34
C PHE A 102 15.89 -8.29 9.24
N THR A 103 17.18 -8.23 9.54
CA THR A 103 18.22 -8.22 8.51
C THR A 103 18.24 -9.56 7.75
N ARG A 104 18.84 -9.61 6.56
CA ARG A 104 18.94 -10.85 5.78
C ARG A 104 19.58 -11.99 6.57
N ASP A 105 20.71 -11.71 7.23
CA ASP A 105 21.45 -12.70 8.00
C ASP A 105 20.73 -13.02 9.33
N GLY A 106 20.24 -11.98 10.03
CA GLY A 106 19.53 -12.17 11.29
C GLY A 106 18.24 -12.99 11.14
N LEU A 107 17.54 -12.85 10.00
CA LEU A 107 16.27 -13.52 9.77
C LEU A 107 16.46 -15.02 9.53
N ALA A 108 17.56 -15.41 8.87
CA ALA A 108 17.89 -16.80 8.62
C ALA A 108 18.06 -17.59 9.93
N ASP A 109 18.67 -16.95 10.95
CA ASP A 109 18.95 -17.55 12.25
C ASP A 109 17.85 -17.29 13.31
N ALA A 110 16.81 -16.53 12.97
CA ALA A 110 15.77 -16.14 13.93
C ALA A 110 15.04 -17.35 14.52
N THR A 111 15.02 -17.51 15.85
CA THR A 111 14.42 -18.70 16.48
C THR A 111 12.89 -18.67 16.45
N PRO A 112 12.23 -19.84 16.55
CA PRO A 112 10.76 -19.89 16.65
C PRO A 112 10.19 -19.02 17.78
N GLU A 113 10.86 -18.97 18.94
CA GLU A 113 10.42 -18.19 20.10
C GLU A 113 10.49 -16.68 19.81
N GLN A 114 11.55 -16.22 19.15
CA GLN A 114 11.71 -14.81 18.79
C GLN A 114 10.62 -14.36 17.82
N LEU A 115 10.31 -15.16 16.80
CA LEU A 115 9.29 -14.87 15.80
C LEU A 115 7.87 -14.95 16.37
N LEU A 116 7.61 -15.93 17.25
CA LEU A 116 6.33 -16.02 17.94
C LEU A 116 6.13 -14.83 18.88
N HIS A 117 7.15 -14.50 19.69
CA HIS A 117 7.13 -13.34 20.58
C HIS A 117 6.84 -12.05 19.81
N PHE A 118 7.48 -11.85 18.65
CA PHE A 118 7.20 -10.70 17.80
C PHE A 118 5.72 -10.61 17.41
N ALA A 119 5.16 -11.73 16.95
CA ALA A 119 3.79 -11.80 16.48
C ALA A 119 2.77 -11.57 17.61
N THR A 120 3.06 -12.05 18.82
CA THR A 120 2.13 -12.02 19.96
C THR A 120 2.31 -10.84 20.90
N SER A 121 3.45 -10.16 20.85
CA SER A 121 3.71 -8.97 21.67
C SER A 121 2.85 -7.80 21.19
N ASP A 122 2.35 -7.01 22.14
CA ASP A 122 1.69 -5.72 21.86
C ASP A 122 2.66 -4.53 21.91
N THR A 123 3.93 -4.76 22.26
CA THR A 123 4.99 -3.73 22.21
C THR A 123 5.07 -3.14 20.80
N LEU A 124 5.27 -1.83 20.70
CA LEU A 124 5.18 -0.98 19.50
C LEU A 124 3.74 -0.77 18.98
N ALA A 125 2.99 -1.84 18.77
CA ALA A 125 1.56 -1.80 18.39
C ALA A 125 0.93 -3.19 18.50
N SER A 126 -0.36 -3.22 18.86
CA SER A 126 -1.14 -4.47 18.90
C SER A 126 -1.66 -4.87 17.53
N ALA A 127 -1.31 -6.09 17.09
CA ALA A 127 -1.84 -6.68 15.86
C ALA A 127 -3.29 -7.22 16.02
N GLY A 128 -3.83 -7.21 17.24
CA GLY A 128 -5.16 -7.72 17.61
C GLY A 128 -5.13 -9.20 18.01
N ASN A 129 -6.21 -9.94 17.73
CA ASN A 129 -6.37 -11.32 18.20
C ASN A 129 -5.37 -12.30 17.53
N MET A 130 -4.42 -12.82 18.32
CA MET A 130 -3.36 -13.75 17.87
C MET A 130 -3.71 -15.24 18.02
N SER A 131 -4.95 -15.60 18.37
CA SER A 131 -5.38 -17.00 18.49
C SER A 131 -5.16 -17.82 17.21
N GLY A 132 -5.32 -17.19 16.03
CA GLY A 132 -5.07 -17.84 14.74
C GLY A 132 -3.59 -18.18 14.52
N VAL A 133 -2.68 -17.27 14.89
CA VAL A 133 -1.22 -17.50 14.84
C VAL A 133 -0.85 -18.61 15.82
N ASN A 134 -1.27 -18.48 17.09
CA ASN A 134 -0.98 -19.46 18.14
C ASN A 134 -1.47 -20.87 17.79
N ARG A 135 -2.68 -20.99 17.23
CA ARG A 135 -3.22 -22.28 16.78
C ARG A 135 -2.39 -22.86 15.64
N ALA A 136 -2.09 -22.06 14.62
CA ALA A 136 -1.28 -22.51 13.49
C ALA A 136 0.13 -22.94 13.93
N TRP A 137 0.72 -22.22 14.89
CA TRP A 137 2.03 -22.53 15.48
C TRP A 137 2.02 -23.90 16.17
N LYS A 138 1.01 -24.15 17.00
CA LYS A 138 0.84 -25.44 17.69
C LYS A 138 0.55 -26.58 16.71
N THR A 139 -0.26 -26.35 15.69
CA THR A 139 -0.67 -27.39 14.73
C THR A 139 0.44 -27.79 13.78
N GLN A 140 1.25 -26.85 13.29
CA GLN A 140 2.31 -27.14 12.31
C GLN A 140 3.64 -27.54 12.97
N GLY A 141 3.82 -27.22 14.26
CA GLY A 141 5.11 -27.32 14.93
C GLY A 141 5.90 -26.01 14.81
N ALA A 142 6.70 -25.72 15.84
CA ALA A 142 7.39 -24.45 15.98
C ALA A 142 8.35 -24.16 14.82
N ASP A 143 9.14 -25.15 14.40
CA ASP A 143 10.15 -24.97 13.34
C ASP A 143 9.52 -24.70 11.98
N VAL A 144 8.45 -25.44 11.63
CA VAL A 144 7.75 -25.27 10.35
C VAL A 144 7.04 -23.92 10.31
N ALA A 145 6.40 -23.51 11.42
CA ALA A 145 5.76 -22.22 11.51
C ALA A 145 6.78 -21.07 11.43
N ALA A 146 7.91 -21.20 12.14
CA ALA A 146 9.01 -20.24 12.11
C ALA A 146 9.58 -20.08 10.70
N GLN A 147 9.87 -21.19 10.02
CA GLN A 147 10.38 -21.16 8.65
C GLN A 147 9.43 -20.41 7.70
N LYS A 148 8.13 -20.68 7.80
CA LYS A 148 7.11 -19.97 7.02
C LYS A 148 7.01 -18.49 7.35
N VAL A 149 7.22 -18.09 8.61
CA VAL A 149 7.29 -16.68 8.98
C VAL A 149 8.53 -16.02 8.42
N ARG A 150 9.70 -16.69 8.44
CA ARG A 150 10.92 -16.20 7.78
C ARG A 150 10.68 -15.96 6.30
N GLU A 151 10.09 -16.92 5.59
CA GLU A 151 9.73 -16.77 4.17
C GLU A 151 8.79 -15.57 3.92
N THR A 152 7.80 -15.35 4.78
CA THR A 152 6.93 -14.18 4.68
C THR A 152 7.71 -12.87 4.83
N ILE A 153 8.53 -12.75 5.88
CA ILE A 153 9.28 -11.53 6.19
C ILE A 153 10.34 -11.28 5.12
N GLU A 154 11.05 -12.33 4.69
CA GLU A 154 12.03 -12.26 3.62
C GLU A 154 11.38 -11.81 2.31
N PHE A 155 10.22 -12.37 1.94
CA PHE A 155 9.51 -11.90 0.76
C PHE A 155 9.10 -10.43 0.88
N LEU A 156 8.52 -10.03 2.03
CA LEU A 156 8.07 -8.65 2.27
C LEU A 156 9.22 -7.64 2.18
N LEU A 157 10.37 -7.94 2.79
CA LEU A 157 11.48 -7.01 2.93
C LEU A 157 12.48 -7.12 1.78
N HIS A 158 12.80 -8.35 1.37
CA HIS A 158 13.90 -8.69 0.47
C HIS A 158 13.50 -9.45 -0.79
N GLY A 159 12.19 -9.60 -1.04
CA GLY A 159 11.65 -10.17 -2.28
C GLY A 159 12.12 -9.47 -3.57
N PRO A 160 11.68 -9.97 -4.74
CA PRO A 160 12.22 -9.55 -6.04
C PRO A 160 12.17 -8.03 -6.24
N ALA A 161 13.28 -7.45 -6.70
CA ALA A 161 13.38 -6.00 -6.96
C ALA A 161 12.41 -5.50 -8.05
N THR A 162 11.87 -6.41 -8.87
CA THR A 162 10.84 -6.12 -9.88
C THR A 162 9.46 -5.86 -9.26
N LEU A 163 9.24 -6.24 -8.00
CA LEU A 163 8.00 -6.01 -7.27
C LEU A 163 8.17 -4.88 -6.26
N ARG A 164 7.26 -3.90 -6.31
CA ARG A 164 7.20 -2.84 -5.30
C ARG A 164 6.72 -3.40 -3.96
N LEU A 165 6.97 -2.66 -2.88
CA LEU A 165 6.54 -3.05 -1.53
C LEU A 165 5.02 -3.28 -1.45
N GLU A 166 4.24 -2.40 -2.09
CA GLU A 166 2.78 -2.45 -2.16
C GLU A 166 2.29 -3.76 -2.78
N ASP A 167 2.95 -4.22 -3.85
CA ASP A 167 2.58 -5.44 -4.54
C ASP A 167 2.97 -6.67 -3.71
N ARG A 168 4.15 -6.66 -3.07
CA ARG A 168 4.58 -7.74 -2.16
C ARG A 168 3.65 -7.87 -0.95
N LEU A 169 3.25 -6.75 -0.34
CA LEU A 169 2.30 -6.75 0.77
C LEU A 169 0.94 -7.29 0.33
N THR A 170 0.42 -6.83 -0.82
CA THR A 170 -0.84 -7.33 -1.39
C THR A 170 -0.78 -8.83 -1.63
N GLN A 171 0.30 -9.32 -2.25
CA GLN A 171 0.47 -10.75 -2.52
C GLN A 171 0.54 -11.60 -1.26
N LEU A 172 1.10 -11.09 -0.16
CA LEU A 172 1.09 -11.82 1.10
C LEU A 172 -0.30 -11.85 1.73
N VAL A 173 -1.02 -10.72 1.76
CA VAL A 173 -2.35 -10.63 2.36
C VAL A 173 -3.39 -11.46 1.58
N ASP A 174 -3.38 -11.38 0.26
CA ASP A 174 -4.35 -12.05 -0.61
C ASP A 174 -3.91 -13.47 -1.01
N GLY A 175 -2.60 -13.71 -1.05
CA GLY A 175 -2.01 -14.93 -1.57
C GLY A 175 -1.96 -16.07 -0.55
N LYS A 176 -2.05 -17.30 -1.07
CA LYS A 176 -2.02 -18.54 -0.27
C LYS A 176 -0.71 -19.34 -0.40
N LYS A 177 0.27 -18.83 -1.16
CA LYS A 177 1.42 -19.65 -1.62
C LYS A 177 2.72 -19.41 -0.86
N ILE A 178 2.85 -18.33 -0.10
CA ILE A 178 4.10 -17.95 0.57
C ILE A 178 3.86 -17.86 2.07
N GLY A 179 4.68 -18.56 2.84
CA GLY A 179 4.75 -18.43 4.29
C GLY A 179 3.50 -18.86 5.06
N LEU A 180 3.27 -18.20 6.21
CA LEU A 180 2.25 -18.63 7.19
C LEU A 180 0.97 -17.79 7.07
N ALA A 181 -0.11 -18.38 6.55
CA ALA A 181 -1.36 -17.66 6.28
C ALA A 181 -1.99 -16.93 7.50
N SER A 182 -1.78 -17.44 8.72
CA SER A 182 -2.24 -16.77 9.95
C SER A 182 -1.38 -15.56 10.32
N PHE A 183 -0.11 -15.53 9.89
CA PHE A 183 0.80 -14.40 10.03
C PHE A 183 0.65 -13.40 8.88
N ASN A 184 0.30 -13.85 7.68
CA ASN A 184 0.06 -13.02 6.49
C ASN A 184 -1.24 -12.21 6.59
N LYS A 185 -1.32 -11.38 7.63
CA LYS A 185 -2.40 -10.41 7.86
C LYS A 185 -1.78 -9.04 7.84
N GLU A 186 -2.50 -8.08 7.25
CA GLU A 186 -2.08 -6.69 7.14
C GLU A 186 -1.46 -6.14 8.45
N PRO A 187 -2.02 -6.40 9.66
CA PRO A 187 -1.45 -5.84 10.88
C PRO A 187 -0.03 -6.32 11.17
N LEU A 188 0.23 -7.62 11.01
CA LEU A 188 1.54 -8.21 11.31
C LEU A 188 2.58 -7.79 10.27
N LEU A 189 2.20 -7.75 8.99
CA LEU A 189 3.08 -7.29 7.92
C LEU A 189 3.43 -5.80 8.10
N THR A 190 2.44 -4.97 8.44
CA THR A 190 2.67 -3.55 8.74
C THR A 190 3.54 -3.38 9.99
N LYS A 191 3.37 -4.24 11.01
CA LYS A 191 4.20 -4.21 12.22
C LYS A 191 5.67 -4.50 11.89
N VAL A 192 5.96 -5.42 10.97
CA VAL A 192 7.32 -5.66 10.45
C VAL A 192 7.87 -4.37 9.84
N LEU A 193 7.10 -3.67 9.01
CA LEU A 193 7.54 -2.40 8.40
C LEU A 193 7.77 -1.29 9.43
N CYS A 194 6.94 -1.19 10.47
CA CYS A 194 7.13 -0.23 11.58
C CYS A 194 8.42 -0.49 12.37
N VAL A 195 8.88 -1.73 12.42
CA VAL A 195 10.18 -2.07 13.02
C VAL A 195 11.31 -1.70 12.07
N VAL A 196 11.26 -2.14 10.82
CA VAL A 196 12.39 -2.04 9.87
C VAL A 196 12.58 -0.62 9.34
N GLU A 197 11.51 0.12 9.15
CA GLU A 197 11.51 1.50 8.64
C GLU A 197 10.82 2.44 9.66
N PRO A 198 11.38 2.62 10.87
CA PRO A 198 10.70 3.32 11.97
C PRO A 198 10.52 4.81 11.74
N ASP A 199 11.29 5.40 10.82
CA ASP A 199 11.21 6.80 10.44
C ASP A 199 10.20 7.04 9.31
N ARG A 200 9.63 5.97 8.76
CA ARG A 200 8.64 6.01 7.67
C ARG A 200 7.28 5.47 8.09
N PHE A 201 7.24 4.33 8.78
CA PHE A 201 5.99 3.64 9.09
C PHE A 201 5.46 3.98 10.49
N LEU A 202 4.26 4.57 10.52
CA LEU A 202 3.48 4.80 11.72
C LEU A 202 2.96 3.46 12.27
N PRO A 203 3.04 3.22 13.59
CA PRO A 203 2.44 2.07 14.28
C PRO A 203 0.89 1.99 14.26
N VAL A 204 0.25 2.36 13.15
CA VAL A 204 -1.18 2.19 12.86
C VAL A 204 -1.33 1.04 11.87
N LEU A 205 -1.58 -0.17 12.38
CA LEU A 205 -1.29 -1.40 11.63
C LEU A 205 -2.31 -1.77 10.55
N ARG A 206 -3.50 -1.16 10.55
CA ARG A 206 -4.62 -1.53 9.64
C ARG A 206 -5.04 -0.36 8.78
N TYR A 207 -5.40 -0.64 7.53
CA TYR A 207 -5.97 0.35 6.63
C TYR A 207 -7.41 0.68 7.06
N THR A 208 -8.24 -0.35 7.24
CA THR A 208 -9.62 -0.21 7.68
C THR A 208 -9.82 -0.96 8.99
N ALA A 209 -10.32 -0.28 10.02
CA ALA A 209 -10.84 -0.89 11.23
C ALA A 209 -11.86 0.05 11.86
N PRO A 210 -12.98 -0.44 12.45
CA PRO A 210 -14.13 0.38 12.84
C PRO A 210 -13.82 1.70 13.57
N THR A 211 -12.75 1.75 14.36
CA THR A 211 -12.35 2.94 15.13
C THR A 211 -10.88 3.33 15.01
N ASP A 212 -10.04 2.49 14.41
CA ASP A 212 -8.58 2.57 14.56
C ASP A 212 -7.80 2.40 13.24
N GLY A 213 -8.49 2.23 12.11
CA GLY A 213 -7.83 2.10 10.81
C GLY A 213 -7.28 3.43 10.32
N LYS A 214 -6.26 3.38 9.46
CA LYS A 214 -5.69 4.56 8.78
C LYS A 214 -6.77 5.36 8.05
N LYS A 215 -7.72 4.69 7.39
CA LYS A 215 -8.87 5.30 6.71
C LYS A 215 -9.78 6.05 7.69
N GLU A 216 -10.13 5.42 8.80
CA GLU A 216 -10.98 6.04 9.82
C GLU A 216 -10.28 7.22 10.50
N ILE A 217 -8.97 7.11 10.79
CA ILE A 217 -8.17 8.21 11.33
C ILE A 217 -8.10 9.38 10.34
N ALA A 218 -7.85 9.10 9.05
CA ALA A 218 -7.84 10.11 8.00
C ALA A 218 -9.17 10.88 7.96
N LYS A 219 -10.30 10.17 8.11
CA LYS A 219 -11.62 10.79 8.13
C LYS A 219 -11.89 11.58 9.41
N LEU A 220 -11.64 11.00 10.57
CA LEU A 220 -12.01 11.58 11.87
C LEU A 220 -11.11 12.75 12.29
N VAL A 221 -9.82 12.69 11.96
CA VAL A 221 -8.84 13.70 12.36
C VAL A 221 -8.70 14.78 11.29
N PHE A 222 -8.70 14.41 10.01
CA PHE A 222 -8.35 15.29 8.89
C PHE A 222 -9.50 15.56 7.91
N ASP A 223 -10.71 15.03 8.14
CA ASP A 223 -11.86 15.07 7.21
C ASP A 223 -11.49 14.65 5.78
N LEU A 224 -10.58 13.67 5.65
CA LEU A 224 -10.18 13.10 4.36
C LEU A 224 -10.87 11.76 4.11
N ASP A 225 -11.54 11.66 2.97
CA ASP A 225 -12.13 10.41 2.49
C ASP A 225 -11.09 9.62 1.68
N LEU A 226 -10.63 8.49 2.23
CA LEU A 226 -9.72 7.58 1.52
C LEU A 226 -10.49 6.50 0.74
N PRO A 227 -9.96 6.01 -0.39
CA PRO A 227 -10.62 5.01 -1.23
C PRO A 227 -10.99 3.71 -0.49
N ALA A 228 -11.91 2.92 -1.04
CA ALA A 228 -12.18 1.58 -0.50
C ALA A 228 -11.10 0.58 -0.99
N ALA A 229 -10.89 -0.50 -0.24
CA ALA A 229 -10.04 -1.59 -0.70
C ALA A 229 -10.69 -2.34 -1.86
N GLU A 230 -9.90 -2.55 -2.91
CA GLU A 230 -10.29 -3.21 -4.15
C GLU A 230 -9.20 -4.20 -4.59
N LYS A 231 -9.52 -5.06 -5.56
CA LYS A 231 -8.60 -6.12 -6.00
C LYS A 231 -7.50 -5.64 -6.95
N VAL A 232 -7.67 -4.50 -7.63
CA VAL A 232 -6.80 -4.12 -8.76
C VAL A 232 -6.25 -2.70 -8.63
N ALA A 233 -7.10 -1.69 -8.52
CA ALA A 233 -6.67 -0.30 -8.43
C ALA A 233 -6.18 0.03 -7.01
N TRP A 234 -7.09 -0.09 -6.03
CA TRP A 234 -6.84 0.22 -4.63
C TRP A 234 -6.54 -1.03 -3.80
N THR A 235 -5.47 -1.73 -4.15
CA THR A 235 -5.07 -2.94 -3.42
C THR A 235 -4.69 -2.63 -1.98
N ILE A 236 -4.84 -3.61 -1.08
CA ILE A 236 -4.56 -3.43 0.34
C ILE A 236 -3.12 -2.97 0.60
N GLY A 237 -2.14 -3.45 -0.18
CA GLY A 237 -0.75 -3.02 -0.02
C GLY A 237 -0.52 -1.56 -0.44
N ARG A 238 -1.16 -1.10 -1.52
CA ARG A 238 -1.12 0.32 -1.91
C ARG A 238 -1.76 1.19 -0.84
N LEU A 239 -2.94 0.79 -0.39
CA LEU A 239 -3.67 1.53 0.63
C LEU A 239 -2.91 1.57 1.95
N ALA A 240 -2.34 0.46 2.42
CA ALA A 240 -1.57 0.41 3.65
C ALA A 240 -0.34 1.32 3.62
N VAL A 241 0.40 1.35 2.51
CA VAL A 241 1.62 2.14 2.34
C VAL A 241 1.30 3.62 2.08
N TRP A 242 0.39 3.92 1.14
CA TRP A 242 0.11 5.31 0.75
C TRP A 242 -0.65 6.06 1.85
N SER A 243 -1.58 5.40 2.54
CA SER A 243 -2.22 6.03 3.71
C SER A 243 -1.27 6.20 4.89
N ASN A 244 -0.27 5.32 5.05
CA ASN A 244 0.80 5.53 6.03
C ASN A 244 1.59 6.79 5.69
N ASP A 245 2.09 6.89 4.46
CA ASP A 245 2.92 8.01 4.02
C ASP A 245 2.12 9.32 4.07
N LEU A 246 0.83 9.29 3.73
CA LEU A 246 -0.10 10.41 3.91
C LEU A 246 -0.25 10.81 5.37
N LEU A 247 -0.60 9.89 6.27
CA LEU A 247 -0.78 10.20 7.69
C LEU A 247 0.50 10.73 8.33
N ARG A 248 1.66 10.18 7.97
CA ARG A 248 2.96 10.70 8.40
C ARG A 248 3.16 12.14 7.93
N SER A 249 2.88 12.42 6.66
CA SER A 249 2.99 13.78 6.12
C SER A 249 2.04 14.78 6.78
N LEU A 250 0.86 14.32 7.21
CA LEU A 250 -0.16 15.11 7.87
C LEU A 250 0.19 15.43 9.33
N VAL A 251 0.80 14.48 10.05
CA VAL A 251 1.35 14.76 11.38
C VAL A 251 2.57 15.68 11.27
N GLY A 252 3.37 15.56 10.21
CA GLY A 252 4.55 16.39 10.02
C GLY A 252 5.66 16.09 11.04
N ASN A 253 6.59 17.03 11.17
CA ASN A 253 7.82 16.81 11.97
C ASN A 253 7.71 17.31 13.42
N ASP A 254 6.57 17.88 13.82
CA ASP A 254 6.37 18.40 15.18
C ASP A 254 6.38 17.28 16.24
N ILE A 255 6.04 16.06 15.82
CA ILE A 255 6.13 14.84 16.62
C ILE A 255 7.10 13.88 15.91
N PRO A 256 8.42 14.01 16.15
CA PRO A 256 9.44 13.32 15.36
C PRO A 256 9.46 11.80 15.59
N ASP A 257 9.08 11.33 16.78
CA ASP A 257 8.93 9.89 17.03
C ASP A 257 7.59 9.39 16.48
N LEU A 258 7.64 8.52 15.46
CA LEU A 258 6.44 7.97 14.84
C LEU A 258 5.58 7.13 15.79
N HIS A 259 6.15 6.60 16.88
CA HIS A 259 5.36 5.94 17.93
C HIS A 259 4.51 6.96 18.71
N GLN A 260 5.08 8.12 19.04
CA GLN A 260 4.32 9.24 19.63
C GLN A 260 3.33 9.83 18.63
N ALA A 261 3.67 9.92 17.35
CA ALA A 261 2.74 10.36 16.30
C ALA A 261 1.51 9.45 16.21
N ALA A 262 1.69 8.12 16.32
CA ALA A 262 0.57 7.18 16.36
C ALA A 262 -0.28 7.36 17.64
N LYS A 263 0.34 7.61 18.81
CA LYS A 263 -0.39 7.95 20.04
C LYS A 263 -1.19 9.24 19.89
N PHE A 264 -0.61 10.27 19.27
CA PHE A 264 -1.29 11.51 18.94
C PHE A 264 -2.53 11.25 18.07
N LEU A 265 -2.40 10.49 16.98
CA LEU A 265 -3.54 10.16 16.11
C LEU A 265 -4.65 9.40 16.85
N ALA A 266 -4.26 8.45 17.72
CA ALA A 266 -5.19 7.69 18.55
C ALA A 266 -5.90 8.56 19.59
N TRP A 267 -5.25 9.61 20.10
CA TRP A 267 -5.81 10.60 21.00
C TRP A 267 -6.71 11.60 20.24
N ALA A 268 -6.24 12.15 19.12
CA ALA A 268 -6.89 13.20 18.35
C ALA A 268 -8.25 12.77 17.78
N LYS A 269 -8.39 11.50 17.36
CA LYS A 269 -9.66 10.95 16.85
C LYS A 269 -10.79 10.93 17.89
N THR A 270 -10.46 10.98 19.18
CA THR A 270 -11.45 10.99 20.27
C THR A 270 -11.93 12.41 20.60
N ARG A 271 -11.32 13.43 19.98
CA ARG A 271 -11.67 14.83 20.20
C ARG A 271 -12.81 15.25 19.26
N PRO A 272 -13.70 16.16 19.68
CA PRO A 272 -14.81 16.62 18.85
C PRO A 272 -14.34 17.07 17.46
N ALA A 273 -15.07 16.65 16.43
CA ALA A 273 -14.86 17.16 15.08
C ALA A 273 -15.35 18.62 15.00
N LEU A 274 -14.77 19.40 14.07
CA LEU A 274 -15.34 20.70 13.74
C LEU A 274 -16.77 20.49 13.23
N ALA A 275 -17.73 21.21 13.80
CA ALA A 275 -19.08 21.25 13.24
C ALA A 275 -18.99 21.82 11.82
N ARG A 276 -19.59 21.14 10.85
CA ARG A 276 -19.72 21.67 9.49
C ARG A 276 -20.65 22.89 9.58
N SER A 277 -20.08 24.09 9.47
CA SER A 277 -20.81 25.34 9.27
C SER A 277 -21.35 25.43 7.85
#